data_AF-A0A1Y2AAW9-F1
#
_entry.id   AF-A0A1Y2AAW9-F1
#
_cell.length_a   1.000
_cell.length_b   1.000
_cell.length_c   1.000
_cell.angle_alpha   90.00
_cell.angle_beta   90.00
_cell.angle_gamma   90.00
#
_symmetry.space_group_name_H-M   'P 1'
#
loop_
_entity.id
_entity.type
_entity.pdbx_description
1 polymer ?
#
loop_
_entity_poly.entity_id
_entity_poly.type
_entity_poly.pdbx_seq_one_letter_code
_entity_poly.pdbx_strand_id
1 'polypeptide(L)'
;MAGYQPEKRLVVCCDGTWNDSVSTDSPLTNVSRFSRCVEAIGEDGILQIVYYHTGVGSGTSKLSNSIDGATGRGLSRNIRDAYSFICNNYNFEGGNDEIHLVGFSRGAFTVRCVASLIDSIGLLTKPGLVHLHDLYHSWEKLDNNKEDLISQVTELEEKGLLRRKIQVEACAVWDTVSALGVPIPFGIPQPKSPKLAFVDAEVPHTVKNAFHALALHERRKHFKPLLWHSPSQDHINLRQCWFWGVHSDVGGGYEDAGLANLALIWMVAQFQRATKLHFNMDTLLRFLIPDKLIESTTGRNLHISTSVFGIQYGYQERNIRIRSKIDKGT
;
A
#
# COMPACT_ATOMS: atom_id res chain seq x y z
N MET A 1 11.18 0.09 -36.89
CA MET A 1 10.36 -1.01 -36.35
C MET A 1 9.96 -0.59 -34.95
N ALA A 2 8.68 -0.32 -34.69
CA ALA A 2 8.20 -0.15 -33.33
C ALA A 2 8.33 -1.52 -32.65
N GLY A 3 9.33 -1.68 -31.78
CA GLY A 3 9.55 -2.92 -31.07
C GLY A 3 8.35 -3.21 -30.19
N TYR A 4 7.87 -4.45 -30.21
CA TYR A 4 6.87 -4.94 -29.26
C TYR A 4 7.35 -4.60 -27.85
N GLN A 5 6.65 -3.69 -27.17
CA GLN A 5 6.93 -3.39 -25.77
C GLN A 5 6.03 -4.29 -24.91
N PRO A 6 6.62 -5.19 -24.11
CA PRO A 6 5.85 -6.08 -23.26
C PRO A 6 5.08 -5.28 -22.21
N GLU A 7 3.91 -5.81 -21.87
CA GLU A 7 3.11 -5.38 -20.72
C GLU A 7 3.95 -5.41 -19.43
N LYS A 8 3.66 -4.51 -18.48
CA LYS A 8 4.34 -4.42 -17.20
C LYS A 8 3.33 -4.27 -16.06
N ARG A 9 3.73 -4.71 -14.87
CA ARG A 9 3.04 -4.45 -13.61
C ARG A 9 3.80 -3.39 -12.83
N LEU A 10 3.21 -2.22 -12.65
CA LEU A 10 3.79 -1.14 -11.86
C LEU A 10 3.26 -1.25 -10.43
N VAL A 11 4.14 -1.49 -9.47
CA VAL A 11 3.80 -1.66 -8.05
C VAL A 11 4.34 -0.47 -7.26
N VAL A 12 3.45 0.40 -6.80
CA VAL A 12 3.78 1.58 -6.00
C VAL A 12 3.52 1.29 -4.54
N CYS A 13 4.57 1.20 -3.75
CA CYS A 13 4.56 0.94 -2.32
C CYS A 13 4.90 2.22 -1.55
N CYS A 14 3.95 2.82 -0.84
CA CYS A 14 4.18 3.99 0.01
C CYS A 14 4.07 3.62 1.48
N ASP A 15 5.17 3.78 2.22
CA ASP A 15 5.22 3.41 3.63
C ASP A 15 4.72 4.54 4.57
N GLY A 16 4.43 4.15 5.81
CA GLY A 16 3.99 5.03 6.87
C GLY A 16 5.06 6.02 7.34
N THR A 17 4.56 7.09 7.94
CA THR A 17 5.28 8.04 8.80
C THR A 17 6.43 7.51 9.64
N TRP A 18 7.70 7.89 9.47
CA TRP A 18 8.78 7.47 10.38
C TRP A 18 9.19 5.99 10.31
N ASN A 19 8.68 5.26 9.32
CA ASN A 19 9.17 3.94 8.99
C ASN A 19 10.20 4.09 7.87
N ASP A 20 11.47 3.86 8.22
CA ASP A 20 12.55 3.71 7.27
C ASP A 20 12.84 2.22 7.11
N SER A 21 12.76 1.72 5.87
CA SER A 21 13.10 0.32 5.54
C SER A 21 14.50 0.17 4.95
N VAL A 22 15.22 1.29 4.83
CA VAL A 22 16.60 1.35 4.31
C VAL A 22 17.61 1.47 5.46
N SER A 23 17.18 1.88 6.67
CA SER A 23 18.01 1.78 7.89
C SER A 23 17.83 0.45 8.61
N THR A 24 18.94 -0.04 9.18
CA THR A 24 19.04 -1.28 9.95
C THR A 24 18.48 -1.17 11.38
N ASP A 25 18.06 0.02 11.79
CA ASP A 25 17.79 0.35 13.20
C ASP A 25 16.32 0.18 13.58
N SER A 26 15.45 -0.31 12.69
CA SER A 26 14.03 -0.48 12.96
C SER A 26 13.41 -1.68 12.23
N PRO A 27 12.48 -2.41 12.88
CA PRO A 27 11.77 -3.52 12.25
C PRO A 27 11.00 -3.09 10.99
N LEU A 28 10.91 -4.01 10.01
CA LEU A 28 10.24 -3.73 8.74
C LEU A 28 8.71 -3.62 8.89
N THR A 29 8.11 -2.74 8.10
CA THR A 29 6.65 -2.70 7.91
C THR A 29 6.19 -3.79 6.95
N ASN A 30 4.89 -4.03 6.93
CA ASN A 30 4.27 -4.90 5.94
C ASN A 30 4.36 -4.33 4.51
N VAL A 31 4.45 -3.01 4.31
CA VAL A 31 4.69 -2.43 2.97
C VAL A 31 6.09 -2.79 2.47
N SER A 32 7.11 -2.66 3.32
CA SER A 32 8.48 -3.04 2.98
C SER A 32 8.63 -4.55 2.76
N ARG A 33 7.99 -5.36 3.61
CA ARG A 33 8.00 -6.82 3.44
C ARG A 33 7.27 -7.24 2.18
N PHE A 34 6.11 -6.65 1.89
CA PHE A 34 5.35 -6.89 0.67
C PHE A 34 6.17 -6.54 -0.57
N SER A 35 6.79 -5.36 -0.61
CA SER A 35 7.58 -4.91 -1.76
C SER A 35 8.77 -5.84 -2.05
N ARG A 36 9.42 -6.35 -1.01
CA ARG A 36 10.50 -7.35 -1.10
C ARG A 36 10.02 -8.74 -1.51
N CYS A 37 8.74 -9.03 -1.34
CA CYS A 37 8.14 -10.29 -1.79
C CYS A 37 7.68 -10.23 -3.25
N VAL A 38 7.59 -9.08 -3.92
CA VAL A 38 7.18 -9.03 -5.33
C VAL A 38 8.30 -9.58 -6.21
N GLU A 39 7.99 -10.56 -7.06
CA GLU A 39 8.97 -11.10 -8.01
C GLU A 39 9.35 -10.05 -9.06
N ALA A 40 10.59 -10.07 -9.56
CA ALA A 40 10.98 -9.15 -10.62
C ALA A 40 10.26 -9.46 -11.94
N ILE A 41 10.02 -10.75 -12.22
CA ILE A 41 9.34 -11.24 -13.42
C ILE A 41 8.29 -12.24 -12.94
N GLY A 42 7.04 -12.06 -13.36
CA GLY A 42 5.96 -13.00 -13.07
C GLY A 42 6.17 -14.35 -13.75
N GLU A 43 5.47 -15.40 -13.30
CA GLU A 43 5.51 -16.71 -13.95
C GLU A 43 5.04 -16.67 -15.42
N ASP A 44 4.24 -15.65 -15.76
CA ASP A 44 3.79 -15.33 -17.11
C ASP A 44 4.79 -14.51 -17.95
N GLY A 45 6.00 -14.28 -17.43
CA GLY A 45 7.07 -13.55 -18.12
C GLY A 45 6.90 -12.02 -18.11
N ILE A 46 5.87 -11.50 -17.44
CA ILE A 46 5.59 -10.07 -17.36
C ILE A 46 6.45 -9.41 -16.28
N LEU A 47 7.13 -8.31 -16.63
CA LEU A 47 7.97 -7.55 -15.71
C LEU A 47 7.13 -6.88 -14.62
N GLN A 48 7.54 -6.99 -13.36
CA GLN A 48 6.88 -6.35 -12.22
C GLN A 48 7.84 -5.33 -11.59
N ILE A 49 7.61 -4.05 -11.85
CA ILE A 49 8.48 -2.94 -11.43
C ILE A 49 7.97 -2.38 -10.12
N VAL A 50 8.77 -2.53 -9.07
CA VAL A 50 8.47 -2.00 -7.74
C VAL A 50 9.09 -0.61 -7.57
N TYR A 51 8.24 0.35 -7.22
CA TYR A 51 8.63 1.64 -6.66
C TYR A 51 8.30 1.65 -5.17
N TYR A 52 9.32 1.78 -4.33
CA TYR A 52 9.15 1.89 -2.90
C TYR A 52 9.50 3.30 -2.42
N HIS A 53 8.53 3.98 -1.83
CA HIS A 53 8.68 5.29 -1.22
C HIS A 53 8.74 5.13 0.30
N THR A 54 9.87 5.50 0.90
CA THR A 54 10.05 5.51 2.36
C THR A 54 9.11 6.53 3.01
N GLY A 55 8.73 6.31 4.27
CA GLY A 55 7.93 7.29 4.99
C GLY A 55 8.59 8.68 5.01
N VAL A 56 7.79 9.75 5.02
CA VAL A 56 8.31 11.10 5.30
C VAL A 56 9.09 11.05 6.62
N GLY A 57 10.32 11.59 6.68
CA GLY A 57 11.16 11.52 7.89
C GLY A 57 12.48 10.74 7.77
N SER A 58 12.68 9.94 6.72
CA SER A 58 13.73 8.89 6.61
C SER A 58 15.04 9.28 5.90
N GLY A 59 15.23 10.54 5.49
CA GLY A 59 16.48 11.01 4.86
C GLY A 59 17.70 11.08 5.81
N THR A 60 18.91 11.15 5.26
CA THR A 60 20.21 11.07 5.97
C THR A 60 20.53 12.18 6.98
N SER A 61 19.61 13.11 7.27
CA SER A 61 19.75 14.12 8.32
C SER A 61 18.49 14.19 9.19
N LYS A 62 18.58 13.66 10.42
CA LYS A 62 17.50 13.61 11.43
C LYS A 62 16.86 14.99 11.72
N LEU A 63 17.60 16.08 11.48
CA LEU A 63 17.16 17.45 11.78
C LEU A 63 16.35 18.10 10.63
N SER A 64 16.68 17.84 9.35
CA SER A 64 15.95 18.42 8.20
C SER A 64 14.62 17.72 7.93
N ASN A 65 14.52 16.41 8.20
CA ASN A 65 13.33 15.64 7.81
C ASN A 65 12.12 15.85 8.73
N SER A 66 12.34 16.34 9.95
CA SER A 66 11.27 16.60 10.91
C SER A 66 10.41 17.80 10.50
N ILE A 67 11.00 18.75 9.75
CA ILE A 67 10.35 19.98 9.30
C ILE A 67 9.46 19.71 8.06
N ASP A 68 9.89 18.84 7.14
CA ASP A 68 9.11 18.51 5.93
C ASP A 68 7.89 17.62 6.23
N GLY A 69 7.98 16.75 7.24
CA GLY A 69 6.85 15.94 7.73
C GLY A 69 5.74 16.75 8.42
N ALA A 70 6.07 17.92 8.94
CA ALA A 70 5.16 18.78 9.71
C ALA A 70 4.14 19.53 8.85
N THR A 71 4.49 19.86 7.60
CA THR A 71 3.82 20.95 6.86
C THR A 71 2.84 20.49 5.77
N GLY A 72 2.55 19.19 5.66
CA GLY A 72 1.71 18.64 4.57
C GLY A 72 2.36 18.71 3.18
N ARG A 73 3.40 19.53 2.99
CA ARG A 73 4.21 19.63 1.77
C ARG A 73 4.89 18.31 1.40
N GLY A 74 5.30 17.52 2.40
CA GLY A 74 5.82 16.17 2.18
C GLY A 74 4.78 15.23 1.56
N LEU A 75 3.50 15.33 1.95
CA LEU A 75 2.45 14.49 1.40
C LEU A 75 2.16 14.83 -0.08
N SER A 76 1.96 16.11 -0.41
CA SER A 76 1.73 16.53 -1.80
C SER A 76 2.93 16.23 -2.70
N ARG A 77 4.15 16.18 -2.14
CA ARG A 77 5.33 15.70 -2.85
C ARG A 77 5.25 14.19 -3.11
N ASN A 78 5.03 13.37 -2.09
CA ASN A 78 4.95 11.92 -2.23
C ASN A 78 3.88 11.48 -3.23
N ILE A 79 2.71 12.14 -3.22
CA ILE A 79 1.63 11.87 -4.20
C ILE A 79 2.11 12.14 -5.62
N ARG A 80 2.72 13.32 -5.86
CA ARG A 80 3.24 13.69 -7.19
C ARG A 80 4.41 12.81 -7.63
N ASP A 81 5.30 12.41 -6.73
CA ASP A 81 6.44 11.54 -7.02
C ASP A 81 5.96 10.13 -7.42
N ALA A 82 5.01 9.56 -6.67
CA ALA A 82 4.38 8.28 -6.99
C ALA A 82 3.60 8.32 -8.32
N TYR A 83 2.81 9.38 -8.54
CA TYR A 83 2.09 9.58 -9.81
C TYR A 83 3.06 9.75 -10.99
N SER A 84 4.14 10.51 -10.80
CA SER A 84 5.18 10.71 -11.82
C SER A 84 5.92 9.43 -12.15
N PHE A 85 6.18 8.57 -11.15
CA PHE A 85 6.73 7.24 -11.40
C PHE A 85 5.82 6.43 -12.33
N ILE A 86 4.51 6.40 -12.06
CA ILE A 86 3.55 5.70 -12.92
C ILE A 86 3.60 6.28 -14.33
N CYS A 87 3.44 7.60 -14.49
CA CYS A 87 3.45 8.27 -15.80
C CYS A 87 4.74 8.02 -16.61
N ASN A 88 5.90 7.97 -15.96
CA ASN A 88 7.17 7.74 -16.64
C ASN A 88 7.37 6.28 -17.09
N ASN A 89 6.69 5.32 -16.46
CA ASN A 89 6.90 3.90 -16.72
C ASN A 89 5.72 3.23 -17.44
N TYR A 90 4.56 3.89 -17.48
CA TYR A 90 3.37 3.40 -18.15
C TYR A 90 3.54 3.40 -19.68
N ASN A 91 3.19 2.28 -20.31
CA ASN A 91 3.17 2.12 -21.76
C ASN A 91 1.85 2.63 -22.35
N PHE A 92 1.88 3.87 -22.84
CA PHE A 92 0.73 4.52 -23.48
C PHE A 92 0.38 4.00 -24.88
N GLU A 93 1.29 3.28 -25.55
CA GLU A 93 1.03 2.71 -26.88
C GLU A 93 0.29 1.36 -26.78
N GLY A 94 0.69 0.53 -25.81
CA GLY A 94 0.05 -0.76 -25.54
C GLY A 94 -1.18 -0.68 -24.64
N GLY A 95 -1.21 0.27 -23.70
CA GLY A 95 -2.36 0.53 -22.81
C GLY A 95 -2.72 -0.59 -21.83
N ASN A 96 -1.87 -1.61 -21.69
CA ASN A 96 -2.17 -2.83 -20.93
C ASN A 96 -1.40 -2.93 -19.61
N ASP A 97 -0.57 -1.95 -19.25
CA ASP A 97 0.17 -2.00 -18.00
C ASP A 97 -0.78 -2.00 -16.79
N GLU A 98 -0.53 -2.88 -15.81
CA GLU A 98 -1.30 -2.97 -14.57
C GLU A 98 -0.71 -2.05 -13.50
N ILE A 99 -1.56 -1.31 -12.79
CA ILE A 99 -1.14 -0.44 -11.68
C ILE A 99 -1.61 -1.03 -10.36
N HIS A 100 -0.67 -1.29 -9.46
CA HIS A 100 -0.90 -1.79 -8.11
C HIS A 100 -0.41 -0.75 -7.10
N LEU A 101 -1.30 -0.31 -6.22
CA LEU A 101 -1.00 0.71 -5.22
C LEU A 101 -1.08 0.08 -3.83
N VAL A 102 -0.03 0.24 -3.03
CA VAL A 102 0.11 -0.42 -1.73
C VAL A 102 0.59 0.58 -0.69
N GLY A 103 -0.05 0.65 0.48
CA GLY A 103 0.45 1.55 1.51
C GLY A 103 0.00 1.26 2.94
N PHE A 104 0.70 1.87 3.90
CA PHE A 104 0.40 1.76 5.32
C PHE A 104 0.27 3.16 5.94
N SER A 105 -0.70 3.38 6.83
CA SER A 105 -0.81 4.61 7.61
C SER A 105 -0.96 5.86 6.72
N ARG A 106 -0.04 6.84 6.83
CA ARG A 106 0.03 7.99 5.90
C ARG A 106 0.42 7.60 4.47
N GLY A 107 1.18 6.51 4.31
CA GLY A 107 1.45 5.92 3.00
C GLY A 107 0.18 5.34 2.37
N ALA A 108 -0.71 4.74 3.18
CA ALA A 108 -2.04 4.31 2.73
C ALA A 108 -2.88 5.50 2.24
N PHE A 109 -2.86 6.62 2.97
CA PHE A 109 -3.52 7.86 2.50
C PHE A 109 -2.90 8.37 1.20
N THR A 110 -1.56 8.32 1.07
CA THR A 110 -0.84 8.71 -0.15
C THR A 110 -1.31 7.92 -1.36
N VAL A 111 -1.36 6.58 -1.28
CA VAL A 111 -1.80 5.75 -2.41
C VAL A 111 -3.28 5.91 -2.73
N ARG A 112 -4.12 6.20 -1.73
CA ARG A 112 -5.53 6.58 -1.96
C ARG A 112 -5.66 7.88 -2.72
N CYS A 113 -4.86 8.89 -2.39
CA CYS A 113 -4.79 10.14 -3.15
C CYS A 113 -4.31 9.89 -4.58
N VAL A 114 -3.30 9.04 -4.78
CA VAL A 114 -2.83 8.68 -6.13
C VAL A 114 -3.95 8.00 -6.92
N ALA A 115 -4.67 7.04 -6.34
CA ALA A 115 -5.82 6.40 -6.98
C ALA A 115 -6.90 7.42 -7.36
N SER A 116 -7.25 8.33 -6.44
CA SER A 116 -8.25 9.39 -6.68
C SER A 116 -7.80 10.40 -7.74
N LEU A 117 -6.51 10.72 -7.80
CA LEU A 117 -5.94 11.58 -8.84
C LEU A 117 -6.04 10.89 -10.21
N ILE A 118 -5.65 9.62 -10.32
CA ILE A 118 -5.80 8.83 -11.56
C ILE A 118 -7.26 8.74 -11.98
N ASP A 119 -8.19 8.57 -11.03
CA ASP A 119 -9.63 8.55 -11.29
C ASP A 119 -10.14 9.88 -11.86
N SER A 120 -9.64 10.99 -11.31
CA SER A 120 -10.09 12.34 -11.66
C SER A 120 -9.51 12.83 -12.99
N ILE A 121 -8.22 12.57 -13.24
CA ILE A 121 -7.51 13.17 -14.38
C ILE A 121 -6.89 12.15 -15.35
N GLY A 122 -6.80 10.87 -15.00
CA GLY A 122 -6.05 9.88 -15.79
C GLY A 122 -4.54 9.98 -15.58
N LEU A 123 -3.75 9.62 -16.60
CA LEU A 123 -2.29 9.69 -16.58
C LEU A 123 -1.76 10.71 -17.58
N LEU A 124 -0.81 11.54 -17.14
CA LEU A 124 -0.01 12.36 -18.03
C LEU A 124 0.99 11.50 -18.79
N THR A 125 1.11 11.76 -20.09
CA THR A 125 2.23 11.24 -20.88
C THR A 125 3.55 11.88 -20.43
N LYS A 126 4.69 11.31 -20.86
CA LYS A 126 6.01 11.86 -20.52
C LYS A 126 6.15 13.36 -20.86
N PRO A 127 5.75 13.82 -22.07
CA PRO A 127 5.76 15.26 -22.37
C PRO A 127 4.74 16.06 -21.53
N GLY A 128 3.60 15.45 -21.19
CA GLY A 128 2.55 16.10 -20.40
C GLY A 128 2.90 16.34 -18.94
N LEU A 129 3.90 15.64 -18.38
CA LEU A 129 4.30 15.77 -16.98
C LEU A 129 4.68 17.20 -16.56
N VAL A 130 5.05 18.08 -17.50
CA VAL A 130 5.29 19.50 -17.23
C VAL A 130 4.05 20.20 -16.63
N HIS A 131 2.85 19.69 -16.91
CA HIS A 131 1.58 20.21 -16.40
C HIS A 131 1.15 19.63 -15.06
N LEU A 132 1.91 18.66 -14.50
CA LEU A 132 1.52 17.97 -13.26
C LEU A 132 1.33 18.95 -12.10
N HIS A 133 2.19 19.96 -11.98
CA HIS A 133 2.09 20.92 -10.87
C HIS A 133 0.74 21.66 -10.86
N ASP A 134 0.33 22.17 -12.01
CA ASP A 134 -0.87 23.01 -12.13
C ASP A 134 -2.14 22.16 -12.04
N LEU A 135 -2.17 21.02 -12.73
CA LEU A 135 -3.26 20.04 -12.63
C LEU A 135 -3.46 19.55 -11.20
N TYR A 136 -2.38 19.20 -10.52
CA TYR A 136 -2.43 18.74 -9.14
C TYR A 136 -2.96 19.83 -8.21
N HIS A 137 -2.56 21.08 -8.42
CA HIS A 137 -3.05 22.21 -7.64
C HIS A 137 -4.55 22.52 -7.90
N SER A 138 -5.03 22.39 -9.15
CA SER A 138 -6.47 22.49 -9.45
C SER A 138 -7.25 21.31 -8.84
N TRP A 139 -6.69 20.09 -8.88
CA TRP A 139 -7.27 18.91 -8.25
C TRP A 139 -7.33 19.01 -6.72
N GLU A 140 -6.30 19.54 -6.06
CA GLU A 140 -6.31 19.79 -4.60
C GLU A 140 -7.45 20.73 -4.15
N LYS A 141 -8.02 21.51 -5.08
CA LYS A 141 -9.10 22.48 -4.85
C LYS A 141 -10.41 22.10 -5.55
N LEU A 142 -10.64 20.79 -5.79
CA LEU A 142 -11.74 20.27 -6.59
C LEU A 142 -13.11 20.91 -6.27
N ASP A 143 -13.42 21.10 -4.98
CA ASP A 143 -14.70 21.69 -4.52
C ASP A 143 -14.99 23.09 -5.09
N ASN A 144 -13.95 23.85 -5.45
CA ASN A 144 -14.07 25.19 -6.01
C ASN A 144 -13.69 25.28 -7.50
N ASN A 145 -12.98 24.28 -8.05
CA ASN A 145 -12.32 24.36 -9.36
C ASN A 145 -12.66 23.20 -10.31
N LYS A 146 -13.82 22.53 -10.13
CA LYS A 146 -14.16 21.35 -10.93
C LYS A 146 -14.23 21.62 -12.44
N GLU A 147 -14.82 22.74 -12.87
CA GLU A 147 -14.92 23.11 -14.29
C GLU A 147 -13.55 23.41 -14.90
N ASP A 148 -12.70 24.14 -14.18
CA ASP A 148 -11.33 24.44 -14.58
C ASP A 148 -10.50 23.16 -14.77
N LEU A 149 -10.59 22.22 -13.81
CA LEU A 149 -9.90 20.93 -13.93
C LEU A 149 -10.38 20.14 -15.16
N ILE A 150 -11.69 20.08 -15.41
CA ILE A 150 -12.25 19.38 -16.57
C ILE A 150 -11.75 20.00 -17.89
N SER A 151 -11.69 21.34 -17.96
CA SER A 151 -11.18 22.07 -19.12
C SER A 151 -9.71 21.72 -19.37
N GLN A 152 -8.85 21.82 -18.35
CA GLN A 152 -7.42 21.48 -18.46
C GLN A 152 -7.21 20.02 -18.89
N VAL A 153 -7.93 19.07 -18.28
CA VAL A 153 -7.83 17.65 -18.62
C VAL A 153 -8.25 17.39 -20.06
N THR A 154 -9.32 18.03 -20.53
CA THR A 154 -9.82 17.87 -21.91
C THR A 154 -8.80 18.41 -22.92
N GLU A 155 -8.28 19.63 -22.68
CA GLU A 155 -7.27 20.24 -23.53
C GLU A 155 -6.00 19.39 -23.63
N LEU A 156 -5.52 18.85 -22.51
CA LEU A 156 -4.32 18.01 -22.47
C LEU A 156 -4.55 16.65 -23.14
N GLU A 157 -5.74 16.08 -23.04
CA GLU A 157 -6.09 14.85 -23.74
C GLU A 157 -6.12 15.05 -25.26
N GLU A 158 -6.75 16.13 -25.74
CA GLU A 158 -6.81 16.50 -27.17
C GLU A 158 -5.40 16.71 -27.76
N LYS A 159 -4.49 17.29 -26.97
CA LYS A 159 -3.07 17.47 -27.34
C LYS A 159 -2.25 16.19 -27.27
N GLY A 160 -2.85 15.07 -26.84
CA GLY A 160 -2.14 13.81 -26.63
C GLY A 160 -1.15 13.82 -25.47
N LEU A 161 -1.24 14.82 -24.58
CA LEU A 161 -0.39 14.98 -23.41
C LEU A 161 -0.92 14.20 -22.19
N LEU A 162 -2.16 13.72 -22.26
CA LEU A 162 -2.85 12.98 -21.20
C LEU A 162 -3.65 11.82 -21.79
N ARG A 163 -3.85 10.77 -20.99
CA ARG A 163 -4.71 9.61 -21.30
C ARG A 163 -5.68 9.35 -20.15
N ARG A 164 -6.97 9.34 -20.46
CA ARG A 164 -8.05 8.97 -19.52
C ARG A 164 -8.34 7.47 -19.56
N LYS A 165 -9.27 7.04 -18.70
CA LYS A 165 -9.75 5.65 -18.59
C LYS A 165 -8.66 4.66 -18.18
N ILE A 166 -7.71 5.12 -17.37
CA ILE A 166 -6.66 4.29 -16.79
C ILE A 166 -7.27 3.50 -15.62
N GLN A 167 -7.03 2.20 -15.58
CA GLN A 167 -7.49 1.34 -14.50
C GLN A 167 -6.38 1.12 -13.46
N VAL A 168 -6.77 1.08 -12.20
CA VAL A 168 -5.94 0.63 -11.09
C VAL A 168 -6.37 -0.80 -10.76
N GLU A 169 -5.47 -1.75 -10.98
CA GLU A 169 -5.75 -3.17 -10.81
C GLU A 169 -6.01 -3.50 -9.33
N ALA A 170 -5.20 -2.95 -8.43
CA ALA A 170 -5.43 -3.06 -7.00
C ALA A 170 -4.98 -1.81 -6.23
N CYS A 171 -5.75 -1.42 -5.21
CA CYS A 171 -5.36 -0.49 -4.17
C CYS A 171 -5.50 -1.18 -2.82
N ALA A 172 -4.38 -1.42 -2.14
CA ALA A 172 -4.28 -2.24 -0.95
C ALA A 172 -3.62 -1.48 0.19
N VAL A 173 -4.28 -1.43 1.34
CA VAL A 173 -3.87 -0.58 2.45
C VAL A 173 -3.91 -1.27 3.79
N TRP A 174 -2.93 -0.97 4.64
CA TRP A 174 -2.96 -1.27 6.07
C TRP A 174 -3.30 0.02 6.83
N ASP A 175 -4.36 -0.07 7.64
CA ASP A 175 -4.82 0.88 8.65
C ASP A 175 -4.67 2.35 8.23
N THR A 176 -5.46 2.75 7.22
CA THR A 176 -5.39 4.11 6.68
C THR A 176 -5.77 5.12 7.76
N VAL A 177 -4.86 6.05 8.07
CA VAL A 177 -5.14 7.20 8.94
C VAL A 177 -5.08 8.48 8.15
N SER A 178 -5.87 9.48 8.54
CA SER A 178 -5.77 10.81 7.92
C SER A 178 -4.36 11.34 8.13
N ALA A 179 -3.71 11.77 7.05
CA ALA A 179 -2.42 12.42 7.13
C ALA A 179 -2.48 13.80 7.80
N LEU A 180 -3.69 14.30 8.09
CA LEU A 180 -3.99 15.58 8.69
C LEU A 180 -4.28 15.42 10.18
N GLY A 181 -3.41 15.99 11.01
CA GLY A 181 -3.59 16.04 12.46
C GLY A 181 -2.94 14.90 13.23
N VAL A 182 -2.14 14.02 12.62
CA VAL A 182 -1.28 13.09 13.37
C VAL A 182 -0.09 13.87 13.92
N PRO A 183 0.12 13.92 15.25
CA PRO A 183 1.26 14.63 15.84
C PRO A 183 2.57 14.15 15.22
N ILE A 184 3.46 15.09 14.89
CA ILE A 184 4.83 14.75 14.51
C ILE A 184 5.67 14.53 15.78
N PRO A 185 6.83 13.85 15.69
CA PRO A 185 7.76 13.69 16.80
C PRO A 185 8.11 15.03 17.44
N PHE A 186 8.47 14.98 18.72
CA PHE A 186 8.71 16.16 19.57
C PHE A 186 7.46 16.99 19.91
N GLY A 187 6.25 16.44 19.67
CA GLY A 187 5.00 17.02 20.18
C GLY A 187 4.53 18.26 19.42
N ILE A 188 5.06 18.52 18.23
CA ILE A 188 4.63 19.66 17.42
C ILE A 188 3.24 19.33 16.81
N PRO A 189 2.23 20.19 17.03
CA PRO A 189 0.91 20.00 16.42
C PRO A 189 1.00 20.17 14.90
N GLN A 190 0.44 19.22 14.14
CA GLN A 190 0.29 19.38 12.70
C GLN A 190 -0.94 20.28 12.42
N PRO A 191 -0.83 21.32 11.57
CA PRO A 191 -1.97 22.17 11.23
C PRO A 191 -3.07 21.36 10.53
N LYS A 192 -4.33 21.61 10.90
CA LYS A 192 -5.49 21.09 10.18
C LYS A 192 -5.57 21.77 8.82
N SER A 193 -5.03 21.14 7.78
CA SER A 193 -5.25 21.59 6.41
C SER A 193 -6.49 20.90 5.85
N PRO A 194 -7.48 21.61 5.28
CA PRO A 194 -8.60 20.99 4.59
C PRO A 194 -8.21 20.40 3.22
N LYS A 195 -6.98 20.66 2.74
CA LYS A 195 -6.48 20.13 1.48
C LYS A 195 -6.50 18.61 1.49
N LEU A 196 -7.05 18.00 0.43
CA LEU A 196 -7.23 16.55 0.27
C LEU A 196 -8.28 15.92 1.19
N ALA A 197 -9.05 16.70 1.96
CA ALA A 197 -10.13 16.14 2.79
C ALA A 197 -11.27 15.50 1.96
N PHE A 198 -11.40 15.90 0.68
CA PHE A 198 -12.32 15.30 -0.29
C PHE A 198 -11.89 13.91 -0.77
N VAL A 199 -10.64 13.48 -0.50
CA VAL A 199 -10.21 12.09 -0.72
C VAL A 199 -10.87 11.27 0.38
N ASP A 200 -12.14 10.99 0.14
CA ASP A 200 -13.13 10.52 1.10
C ASP A 200 -13.04 8.99 1.29
N ALA A 201 -13.98 8.46 2.06
CA ALA A 201 -14.24 7.05 2.24
C ALA A 201 -14.65 6.33 0.96
N GLU A 202 -14.93 6.98 -0.17
CA GLU A 202 -15.31 6.23 -1.37
C GLU A 202 -14.10 5.61 -2.10
N VAL A 203 -14.29 4.40 -2.63
CA VAL A 203 -13.31 3.77 -3.50
C VAL A 203 -13.40 4.42 -4.89
N PRO A 204 -12.29 4.92 -5.48
CA PRO A 204 -12.31 5.51 -6.82
C PRO A 204 -12.80 4.51 -7.88
N HIS A 205 -13.52 4.99 -8.89
CA HIS A 205 -14.17 4.14 -9.91
C HIS A 205 -13.18 3.34 -10.78
N THR A 206 -11.97 3.85 -10.94
CA THR A 206 -10.88 3.21 -11.66
C THR A 206 -10.26 2.02 -10.93
N VAL A 207 -10.52 1.85 -9.63
CA VAL A 207 -9.97 0.76 -8.80
C VAL A 207 -10.84 -0.49 -8.91
N LYS A 208 -10.27 -1.59 -9.42
CA LYS A 208 -10.98 -2.89 -9.49
C LYS A 208 -11.01 -3.62 -8.15
N ASN A 209 -9.86 -3.67 -7.49
CA ASN A 209 -9.67 -4.41 -6.24
C ASN A 209 -9.25 -3.45 -5.12
N ALA A 210 -10.05 -3.34 -4.07
CA ALA A 210 -9.77 -2.48 -2.93
C ALA A 210 -9.64 -3.33 -1.65
N PHE A 211 -8.44 -3.43 -1.08
CA PHE A 211 -8.17 -4.26 0.10
C PHE A 211 -7.72 -3.41 1.28
N HIS A 212 -8.35 -3.58 2.45
CA HIS A 212 -8.05 -2.80 3.64
C HIS A 212 -7.94 -3.70 4.87
N ALA A 213 -6.74 -3.78 5.45
CA ALA A 213 -6.52 -4.40 6.76
C ALA A 213 -6.60 -3.31 7.84
N LEU A 214 -7.43 -3.50 8.87
CA LEU A 214 -7.76 -2.48 9.89
C LEU A 214 -7.35 -2.93 11.29
N ALA A 215 -6.88 -2.00 12.12
CA ALA A 215 -6.54 -2.28 13.52
C ALA A 215 -7.76 -2.19 14.44
N LEU A 216 -8.11 -3.30 15.11
CA LEU A 216 -9.29 -3.37 15.98
C LEU A 216 -9.13 -2.59 17.29
N HIS A 217 -7.92 -2.51 17.85
CA HIS A 217 -7.67 -1.95 19.18
C HIS A 217 -7.04 -0.56 19.16
N GLU A 218 -6.93 0.08 18.00
CA GLU A 218 -6.40 1.43 17.92
C GLU A 218 -7.39 2.44 18.52
N ARG A 219 -6.98 3.08 19.63
CA ARG A 219 -7.84 4.00 20.41
C ARG A 219 -7.37 5.45 20.36
N ARG A 220 -6.20 5.73 19.77
CA ARG A 220 -5.69 7.10 19.67
C ARG A 220 -6.57 7.90 18.72
N LYS A 221 -7.08 9.04 19.19
CA LYS A 221 -7.99 9.91 18.42
C LYS A 221 -7.46 10.29 17.03
N HIS A 222 -6.15 10.48 16.92
CA HIS A 222 -5.48 10.86 15.67
C HIS A 222 -5.25 9.69 14.70
N PHE A 223 -5.50 8.45 15.13
CA PHE A 223 -5.34 7.23 14.35
C PHE A 223 -6.70 6.57 14.04
N LYS A 224 -7.78 7.36 14.04
CA LYS A 224 -9.10 6.85 13.64
C LYS A 224 -9.00 6.35 12.18
N PRO A 225 -9.38 5.09 11.90
CA PRO A 225 -9.26 4.54 10.56
C PRO A 225 -10.22 5.24 9.60
N LEU A 226 -9.74 5.50 8.38
CA LEU A 226 -10.54 5.98 7.26
C LEU A 226 -11.10 4.78 6.50
N LEU A 227 -12.28 4.29 6.91
CA LEU A 227 -12.95 3.18 6.22
C LEU A 227 -13.25 3.52 4.77
N TRP A 228 -13.24 2.50 3.91
CA TRP A 228 -13.81 2.60 2.58
C TRP A 228 -15.30 2.27 2.59
N HIS A 229 -16.06 2.97 1.77
CA HIS A 229 -17.40 2.65 1.35
C HIS A 229 -17.34 2.32 -0.13
N SER A 230 -18.02 1.23 -0.51
CA SER A 230 -18.22 0.97 -1.91
C SER A 230 -19.25 1.99 -2.42
N PRO A 231 -19.00 2.70 -3.54
CA PRO A 231 -20.12 3.25 -4.29
C PRO A 231 -21.05 2.08 -4.64
N SER A 232 -22.34 2.36 -4.84
CA SER A 232 -23.45 1.41 -5.04
C SER A 232 -23.35 0.51 -6.28
N GLN A 233 -22.14 0.21 -6.77
CA GLN A 233 -21.87 -0.41 -8.05
C GLN A 233 -21.24 -1.81 -7.87
N ASP A 234 -21.74 -2.77 -8.65
CA ASP A 234 -21.42 -4.21 -8.55
C ASP A 234 -20.01 -4.62 -9.04
N HIS A 235 -19.16 -3.66 -9.46
CA HIS A 235 -17.91 -3.96 -10.19
C HIS A 235 -16.63 -3.86 -9.35
N ILE A 236 -16.69 -3.35 -8.11
CA ILE A 236 -15.52 -3.19 -7.23
C ILE A 236 -15.44 -4.36 -6.25
N ASN A 237 -14.32 -5.07 -6.24
CA ASN A 237 -14.00 -6.08 -5.22
C ASN A 237 -13.41 -5.40 -3.98
N LEU A 238 -14.29 -4.81 -3.15
CA LEU A 238 -13.92 -4.21 -1.87
C LEU A 238 -13.87 -5.27 -0.75
N ARG A 239 -12.73 -5.37 -0.04
CA ARG A 239 -12.57 -6.21 1.14
C ARG A 239 -11.91 -5.44 2.27
N GLN A 240 -12.62 -5.34 3.38
CA GLN A 240 -12.12 -4.75 4.61
C GLN A 240 -12.11 -5.81 5.71
N CYS A 241 -10.98 -6.00 6.38
CA CYS A 241 -10.81 -7.01 7.42
C CYS A 241 -10.19 -6.39 8.67
N TRP A 242 -10.81 -6.64 9.82
CA TRP A 242 -10.32 -6.19 11.12
C TRP A 242 -9.38 -7.22 11.72
N PHE A 243 -8.18 -6.79 12.07
CA PHE A 243 -7.16 -7.60 12.71
C PHE A 243 -6.99 -7.23 14.17
N TRP A 244 -6.66 -8.23 14.97
CA TRP A 244 -6.34 -8.02 16.38
C TRP A 244 -5.06 -7.19 16.49
N GLY A 245 -5.12 -6.11 17.25
CA GLY A 245 -3.95 -5.29 17.62
C GLY A 245 -4.17 -3.80 17.40
N VAL A 246 -3.14 -3.01 17.65
CA VAL A 246 -3.08 -1.57 17.36
C VAL A 246 -2.44 -1.31 15.99
N HIS A 247 -2.31 -0.04 15.60
CA HIS A 247 -1.84 0.38 14.27
C HIS A 247 -0.63 -0.40 13.71
N SER A 248 0.43 -0.55 14.51
CA SER A 248 1.67 -1.24 14.11
C SER A 248 1.62 -2.76 14.26
N ASP A 249 0.65 -3.30 15.00
CA ASP A 249 0.38 -4.75 14.99
C ASP A 249 -0.25 -5.19 13.67
N VAL A 250 -0.84 -4.28 12.90
CA VAL A 250 -1.43 -4.55 11.58
C VAL A 250 -0.50 -4.12 10.45
N GLY A 251 0.12 -2.95 10.56
CA GLY A 251 1.03 -2.43 9.54
C GLY A 251 2.49 -2.86 9.66
N GLY A 252 2.88 -3.46 10.79
CA GLY A 252 4.26 -3.78 11.11
C GLY A 252 5.06 -2.60 11.68
N GLY A 253 6.36 -2.80 11.84
CA GLY A 253 7.28 -1.83 12.47
C GLY A 253 7.58 -2.09 13.95
N TYR A 254 7.01 -3.14 14.56
CA TYR A 254 7.43 -3.66 15.86
C TYR A 254 8.39 -4.85 15.72
N GLU A 255 9.20 -5.09 16.75
CA GLU A 255 10.10 -6.25 16.82
C GLU A 255 9.30 -7.55 16.85
N ASP A 256 8.21 -7.59 17.62
CA ASP A 256 7.23 -8.67 17.54
C ASP A 256 6.31 -8.45 16.34
N ALA A 257 6.60 -9.17 15.26
CA ALA A 257 5.83 -9.14 14.03
C ALA A 257 4.67 -10.15 14.00
N GLY A 258 4.37 -10.88 15.09
CA GLY A 258 3.43 -11.99 15.09
C GLY A 258 2.03 -11.64 14.56
N LEU A 259 1.46 -10.53 15.02
CA LEU A 259 0.16 -10.05 14.53
C LEU A 259 0.27 -9.45 13.11
N ALA A 260 1.36 -8.72 12.84
CA ALA A 260 1.58 -8.09 11.54
C ALA A 260 1.74 -9.13 10.43
N ASN A 261 2.30 -10.30 10.75
CA ASN A 261 2.41 -11.45 9.86
C ASN A 261 1.04 -11.90 9.34
N LEU A 262 0.02 -11.96 10.20
CA LEU A 262 -1.33 -12.37 9.80
C LEU A 262 -1.93 -11.38 8.79
N ALA A 263 -1.76 -10.08 9.05
CA ALA A 263 -2.22 -9.04 8.15
C ALA A 263 -1.45 -9.03 6.81
N LEU A 264 -0.16 -9.35 6.81
CA LEU A 264 0.65 -9.50 5.59
C LEU A 264 0.20 -10.70 4.75
N ILE A 265 0.06 -11.87 5.37
CA ILE A 265 -0.39 -13.11 4.70
C ILE A 265 -1.76 -12.89 4.07
N TRP A 266 -2.69 -12.30 4.83
CA TRP A 266 -4.01 -11.98 4.31
C TRP A 266 -3.92 -11.08 3.09
N MET A 267 -3.12 -10.01 3.13
CA MET A 267 -2.98 -9.10 2.00
C MET A 267 -2.41 -9.81 0.77
N VAL A 268 -1.34 -10.60 0.91
CA VAL A 268 -0.75 -11.37 -0.20
C VAL A 268 -1.78 -12.34 -0.79
N ALA A 269 -2.54 -13.03 0.05
CA ALA A 269 -3.61 -13.93 -0.40
C ALA A 269 -4.71 -13.18 -1.18
N GLN A 270 -5.01 -11.93 -0.81
CA GLN A 270 -5.95 -11.10 -1.56
C GLN A 270 -5.45 -10.78 -2.97
N PHE A 271 -4.18 -10.44 -3.13
CA PHE A 271 -3.56 -10.22 -4.44
C PHE A 271 -3.54 -11.51 -5.28
N GLN A 272 -3.05 -12.62 -4.72
CA GLN A 272 -2.96 -13.90 -5.44
C GLN A 272 -4.32 -14.39 -5.96
N ARG A 273 -5.42 -14.08 -5.26
CA ARG A 273 -6.77 -14.48 -5.67
C ARG A 273 -7.39 -13.56 -6.72
N ALA A 274 -6.97 -12.29 -6.78
CA ALA A 274 -7.69 -11.24 -7.49
C ALA A 274 -6.91 -10.58 -8.62
N THR A 275 -5.58 -10.74 -8.65
CA THR A 275 -4.69 -10.12 -9.64
C THR A 275 -3.67 -11.14 -10.14
N LYS A 276 -2.87 -10.75 -11.13
CA LYS A 276 -1.75 -11.54 -11.66
C LYS A 276 -0.40 -11.16 -11.05
N LEU A 277 -0.40 -10.45 -9.92
CA LEU A 277 0.83 -10.05 -9.24
C LEU A 277 1.46 -11.27 -8.57
N HIS A 278 2.68 -11.63 -8.98
CA HIS A 278 3.40 -12.79 -8.45
C HIS A 278 4.34 -12.40 -7.31
N PHE A 279 4.46 -13.30 -6.34
CA PHE A 279 5.26 -13.11 -5.14
C PHE A 279 6.26 -14.25 -4.93
N ASN A 280 7.43 -13.91 -4.41
CA ASN A 280 8.45 -14.82 -3.94
C ASN A 280 8.03 -15.41 -2.58
N MET A 281 7.45 -16.61 -2.62
CA MET A 281 6.90 -17.24 -1.42
C MET A 281 7.99 -17.65 -0.41
N ASP A 282 9.21 -17.95 -0.86
CA ASP A 282 10.34 -18.25 0.03
C ASP A 282 10.74 -17.02 0.85
N THR A 283 10.74 -15.84 0.23
CA THR A 283 11.00 -14.55 0.90
C THR A 283 9.89 -14.23 1.88
N LEU A 284 8.62 -14.47 1.51
CA LEU A 284 7.51 -14.31 2.44
C LEU A 284 7.68 -15.21 3.67
N LEU A 285 7.95 -16.50 3.47
CA LEU A 285 8.15 -17.47 4.56
C LEU A 285 9.30 -17.07 5.48
N ARG A 286 10.41 -16.53 4.95
CA ARG A 286 11.52 -16.02 5.77
C ARG A 286 11.09 -14.93 6.73
N PHE A 287 10.16 -14.06 6.35
CA PHE A 287 9.64 -13.05 7.26
C PHE A 287 8.65 -13.59 8.31
N LEU A 288 8.13 -14.81 8.13
CA LEU A 288 7.17 -15.42 9.06
C LEU A 288 7.85 -16.27 10.14
N ILE A 289 9.10 -16.66 9.92
CA ILE A 289 9.87 -17.49 10.85
C ILE A 289 10.57 -16.59 11.87
N PRO A 290 10.32 -16.76 13.17
CA PRO A 290 11.07 -16.07 14.22
C PRO A 290 12.59 -16.32 14.12
N ASP A 291 13.40 -15.27 14.30
CA ASP A 291 14.88 -15.35 14.20
C ASP A 291 15.49 -16.47 15.06
N LYS A 292 14.93 -16.73 16.24
CA LYS A 292 15.38 -17.80 17.15
C LYS A 292 15.30 -19.21 16.56
N LEU A 293 14.45 -19.44 15.55
CA LEU A 293 14.35 -20.73 14.86
C LEU A 293 15.39 -20.86 13.72
N ILE A 294 15.92 -19.74 13.22
CA ILE A 294 16.95 -19.74 12.19
C ILE A 294 18.30 -20.11 12.82
N GLU A 295 18.62 -19.57 14.00
CA GLU A 295 19.86 -19.86 14.74
C GLU A 295 19.96 -21.31 15.24
N SER A 296 18.86 -21.98 15.55
CA SER A 296 18.90 -23.41 15.90
C SER A 296 19.13 -24.32 14.68
N THR A 297 18.95 -23.77 13.47
CA THR A 297 19.08 -24.49 12.20
C THR A 297 20.44 -24.26 11.54
N THR A 298 21.17 -23.19 11.86
CA THR A 298 22.51 -22.91 11.31
C THR A 298 23.60 -23.92 11.70
N GLY A 299 23.31 -24.89 12.59
CA GLY A 299 24.14 -26.08 12.82
C GLY A 299 23.94 -27.23 11.82
N ARG A 300 22.97 -27.14 10.90
CA ARG A 300 22.73 -28.14 9.85
C ARG A 300 22.49 -27.42 8.52
N ASN A 301 23.31 -27.75 7.52
CA ASN A 301 23.24 -27.20 6.17
C ASN A 301 21.80 -27.03 5.66
N LEU A 302 21.49 -25.81 5.24
CA LEU A 302 20.18 -25.40 4.77
C LEU A 302 19.90 -26.00 3.37
N HIS A 303 19.56 -27.30 3.31
CA HIS A 303 18.76 -27.82 2.23
C HIS A 303 17.30 -27.60 2.61
N ILE A 304 16.70 -26.49 2.15
CA ILE A 304 15.24 -26.36 2.15
C ILE A 304 14.73 -27.33 1.09
N SER A 305 14.58 -28.59 1.49
CA SER A 305 13.80 -29.56 0.73
C SER A 305 12.33 -29.21 0.94
N THR A 306 11.58 -29.08 -0.15
CA THR A 306 10.11 -28.95 -0.19
C THR A 306 9.37 -30.08 0.55
N SER A 307 10.08 -31.07 1.10
CA SER A 307 9.56 -32.13 1.97
C SER A 307 9.30 -31.72 3.43
N VAL A 308 9.80 -30.56 3.90
CA VAL A 308 9.58 -30.12 5.30
C VAL A 308 8.14 -29.65 5.56
N PHE A 309 7.38 -29.34 4.51
CA PHE A 309 5.94 -29.07 4.58
C PHE A 309 5.09 -30.26 4.08
N GLY A 310 5.46 -31.47 4.48
CA GLY A 310 4.56 -32.63 4.43
C GLY A 310 3.42 -32.46 5.44
N ILE A 311 2.44 -31.59 5.14
CA ILE A 311 1.11 -31.66 5.75
C ILE A 311 0.44 -32.91 5.16
N GLN A 312 0.75 -34.06 5.75
CA GLN A 312 -0.03 -35.26 5.55
C GLN A 312 -1.34 -35.04 6.33
N TYR A 313 -2.45 -34.81 5.61
CA TYR A 313 -3.79 -34.87 6.19
C TYR A 313 -4.04 -36.30 6.69
N GLY A 314 -3.62 -36.58 7.93
CA GLY A 314 -3.91 -37.81 8.65
C GLY A 314 -5.02 -37.54 9.66
N TYR A 315 -6.26 -37.90 9.29
CA TYR A 315 -7.35 -38.02 10.24
C TYR A 315 -7.01 -39.13 11.24
N GLN A 316 -6.59 -38.76 12.46
CA GLN A 316 -6.56 -39.68 13.60
C GLN A 316 -7.60 -39.24 14.62
N GLU A 317 -8.67 -40.01 14.74
CA GLU A 317 -9.55 -39.93 15.91
C GLU A 317 -8.72 -40.16 17.17
N ARG A 318 -8.57 -39.12 17.98
CA ARG A 318 -8.20 -39.27 19.39
C ARG A 318 -9.34 -38.68 20.21
N ASN A 319 -9.98 -39.55 20.97
CA ASN A 319 -10.96 -39.18 22.00
C ASN A 319 -10.30 -38.23 23.02
N ILE A 320 -10.48 -36.92 22.83
CA ILE A 320 -10.09 -35.90 23.81
C ILE A 320 -11.28 -35.64 24.72
N ARG A 321 -11.20 -36.18 25.93
CA ARG A 321 -12.14 -35.90 27.02
C ARG A 321 -11.83 -34.49 27.56
N ILE A 322 -12.67 -33.51 27.21
CA ILE A 322 -12.56 -32.14 27.72
C ILE A 322 -12.99 -32.14 29.19
N ARG A 323 -12.06 -31.89 30.12
CA ARG A 323 -12.39 -31.54 31.52
C ARG A 323 -12.64 -30.04 31.59
N SER A 324 -13.89 -29.64 31.77
CA SER A 324 -14.24 -28.27 32.17
C SER A 324 -14.02 -28.12 33.68
N LYS A 325 -13.17 -27.17 34.07
CA LYS A 325 -13.22 -26.57 35.41
C LYS A 325 -13.95 -25.24 35.27
N ILE A 326 -15.27 -25.30 35.42
CA ILE A 326 -16.07 -24.15 35.84
C ILE A 326 -16.16 -24.31 37.36
N ASP A 327 -15.35 -23.53 38.08
CA ASP A 327 -15.53 -23.39 39.51
C ASP A 327 -16.86 -22.67 39.76
N LYS A 328 -17.77 -23.38 40.43
CA LYS A 328 -18.96 -22.82 41.06
C LYS A 328 -18.50 -22.08 42.32
N GLY A 329 -18.63 -20.77 42.31
CA GLY A 329 -18.69 -19.95 43.52
C GLY A 329 -20.15 -19.63 43.81
N THR A 330 -20.67 -20.27 44.86
CA THR A 330 -21.84 -19.87 45.66
C THR A 330 -21.80 -18.41 46.08
#